data_AF-A0A953N454-F1
#
_entry.id   AF-A0A953N454-F1
#
_cell.length_a   1.000
_cell.length_b   1.000
_cell.length_c   1.000
_cell.angle_alpha   90.00
_cell.angle_beta   90.00
_cell.angle_gamma   90.00
#
_symmetry.space_group_name_H-M   'P 1'
#
loop_
_entity.id
_entity.type
_entity.pdbx_description
1 polymer ?
#
loop_
_entity_poly.entity_id
_entity_poly.type
_entity_poly.pdbx_seq_one_letter_code
_entity_poly.pdbx_strand_id
1 'polypeptide(L)'
;MYIGQAFKYLHDGWRYLVGAIVIFLASQVGAFPLVGLASYKLISEGRSLDELEDPNIIMTILDSNLTLFLMLLSFAIGLWVLYLVVKYIHKQPFRAVTTARPKTDWGRVWFGFGLIAVTTVVLTGLDYYSNPEDYVVQFDLIPFLILAVIAIVMVPLQTSFEEYFFRGYLMQGIGVGAKNRWLPLVLTSVIFGGLHFFNPEVGKIGNIIMVYYIGTGFFLGIMTLMDEGLELALGFHAGNNMVAALLVTADWTVFQTNSVLKDISEPSAGIDVIAPVFIIYPIFLAIMAWRYKWTDWGGKLFGKIQPPLETISEETL
;
A
#
# COMPACT_ATOMS: atom_id res chain seq x y z
N MET A 1 -12.60 -5.05 18.81
CA MET A 1 -11.14 -4.97 18.62
C MET A 1 -10.79 -5.55 17.27
N TYR A 2 -10.09 -4.80 16.43
CA TYR A 2 -9.75 -5.17 15.05
C TYR A 2 -8.85 -6.38 14.98
N ILE A 3 -7.67 -6.33 15.61
CA ILE A 3 -6.80 -7.51 15.71
C ILE A 3 -7.52 -8.68 16.40
N GLY A 4 -8.35 -8.37 17.41
CA GLY A 4 -9.13 -9.36 18.14
C GLY A 4 -10.17 -10.11 17.30
N GLN A 5 -10.44 -9.72 16.05
CA GLN A 5 -11.27 -10.53 15.16
C GLN A 5 -10.63 -11.89 14.85
N ALA A 6 -9.30 -11.97 14.79
CA ALA A 6 -8.59 -13.21 14.46
C ALA A 6 -8.83 -14.34 15.48
N PHE A 7 -9.01 -14.01 16.76
CA PHE A 7 -9.30 -15.00 17.81
C PHE A 7 -10.63 -15.75 17.60
N LYS A 8 -11.52 -15.25 16.76
CA LYS A 8 -12.81 -15.90 16.45
C LYS A 8 -12.69 -16.99 15.37
N TYR A 9 -11.51 -17.16 14.79
CA TYR A 9 -11.25 -18.03 13.63
C TYR A 9 -9.98 -18.85 13.85
N LEU A 10 -9.51 -19.59 12.84
CA LEU A 10 -8.29 -20.39 12.97
C LEU A 10 -7.06 -19.48 12.89
N HIS A 11 -6.27 -19.45 13.97
CA HIS A 11 -5.20 -18.46 14.16
C HIS A 11 -3.88 -19.09 14.63
N ASP A 12 -3.69 -20.40 14.43
CA ASP A 12 -2.42 -21.08 14.72
C ASP A 12 -1.26 -20.40 13.97
N GLY A 13 -0.11 -20.21 14.63
CA GLY A 13 1.02 -19.46 14.07
C GLY A 13 1.54 -20.01 12.73
N TRP A 14 1.51 -21.34 12.53
CA TRP A 14 1.93 -21.96 11.26
C TRP A 14 1.07 -21.52 10.07
N ARG A 15 -0.22 -21.21 10.29
CA ARG A 15 -1.13 -20.76 9.22
C ARG A 15 -0.67 -19.43 8.65
N TYR A 16 -0.25 -18.51 9.52
CA TYR A 16 0.29 -17.22 9.13
C TYR A 16 1.62 -17.36 8.38
N LEU A 17 2.51 -18.24 8.84
CA LEU A 17 3.78 -18.49 8.17
C LEU A 17 3.59 -19.10 6.77
N VAL A 18 2.82 -20.19 6.68
CA VAL A 18 2.54 -20.86 5.40
C VAL A 18 1.78 -19.94 4.46
N GLY A 19 0.76 -19.23 4.96
CA GLY A 19 -0.01 -18.30 4.15
C GLY A 19 0.84 -17.14 3.64
N ALA A 20 1.73 -16.55 4.46
CA ALA A 20 2.64 -15.51 4.01
C ALA A 20 3.57 -15.99 2.89
N ILE A 21 4.14 -17.21 3.02
CA ILE A 21 4.99 -17.81 1.98
C ILE A 21 4.19 -18.03 0.70
N VAL A 22 2.99 -18.62 0.79
CA VAL A 22 2.13 -18.90 -0.38
C VAL A 22 1.73 -17.60 -1.10
N ILE A 23 1.36 -16.56 -0.33
CA ILE A 23 1.01 -15.25 -0.87
C ILE A 23 2.21 -14.61 -1.58
N PHE A 24 3.38 -14.64 -0.95
CA PHE A 24 4.60 -14.09 -1.52
C PHE A 24 5.01 -14.81 -2.81
N LEU A 25 5.02 -16.14 -2.83
CA LEU A 25 5.34 -16.91 -4.04
C LEU A 25 4.34 -16.65 -5.16
N ALA A 26 3.04 -16.53 -4.85
CA ALA A 26 2.03 -16.20 -5.84
C ALA A 26 2.24 -14.81 -6.46
N SER A 27 2.62 -13.80 -5.67
CA SER A 27 2.94 -12.48 -6.22
C SER A 27 4.16 -12.54 -7.14
N GLN A 28 5.18 -13.34 -6.81
CA GLN A 28 6.36 -13.52 -7.69
C GLN A 28 5.98 -14.16 -9.03
N VAL A 29 5.11 -15.18 -9.03
CA VAL A 29 4.60 -15.80 -10.26
C VAL A 29 3.87 -14.77 -11.11
N GLY A 30 3.13 -13.86 -10.48
CA GLY A 30 2.44 -12.78 -11.18
C GLY A 30 3.35 -11.76 -11.85
N ALA A 31 4.65 -11.71 -11.51
CA ALA A 31 5.65 -10.89 -12.17
C ALA A 31 6.26 -11.55 -13.42
N PHE A 32 6.07 -12.86 -13.63
CA PHE A 32 6.64 -13.57 -14.78
C PHE A 32 6.23 -13.00 -16.15
N PRO A 33 4.99 -12.53 -16.38
CA PRO A 33 4.64 -11.87 -17.64
C PRO A 33 5.50 -10.65 -17.94
N LEU A 34 5.82 -9.81 -16.94
CA LEU A 34 6.70 -8.64 -17.10
C LEU A 34 8.10 -9.08 -17.53
N VAL A 35 8.71 -9.99 -16.77
CA VAL A 35 10.07 -10.48 -17.04
C VAL A 35 10.14 -11.17 -18.41
N GLY A 36 9.13 -11.97 -18.76
CA GLY A 36 9.07 -12.70 -20.03
C GLY A 36 8.96 -11.77 -21.25
N LEU A 37 8.10 -10.75 -21.17
CA LEU A 37 7.95 -9.76 -22.25
C LEU A 37 9.19 -8.87 -22.37
N ALA A 38 9.77 -8.43 -21.25
CA ALA A 38 11.02 -7.67 -21.25
C ALA A 38 12.18 -8.49 -21.87
N SER A 39 12.32 -9.75 -21.47
CA SER A 39 13.32 -10.68 -22.04
C SER A 39 13.13 -10.87 -23.55
N TYR A 40 11.89 -11.10 -24.00
CA TYR A 40 11.57 -11.25 -25.42
C TYR A 40 11.98 -10.01 -26.21
N LYS A 41 11.68 -8.81 -25.68
CA LYS A 41 12.04 -7.55 -26.34
C LYS A 41 13.54 -7.35 -26.45
N LEU A 42 14.30 -7.59 -25.38
CA LEU A 42 15.78 -7.52 -25.42
C LEU A 42 16.36 -8.47 -26.47
N ILE A 43 15.92 -9.72 -26.49
CA ILE A 43 16.38 -10.71 -27.49
C ILE A 43 16.05 -10.25 -28.91
N SER A 44 14.84 -9.71 -29.12
CA SER A 44 14.42 -9.20 -30.44
C SER A 44 15.24 -8.00 -30.92
N GLU A 45 15.81 -7.22 -30.00
CA GLU A 45 16.71 -6.10 -30.28
C GLU A 45 18.19 -6.53 -30.36
N GLY A 46 18.50 -7.83 -30.17
CA GLY A 46 19.86 -8.37 -30.18
C GLY A 46 20.69 -8.03 -28.93
N ARG A 47 20.02 -7.70 -27.82
CA ARG A 47 20.62 -7.29 -26.53
C ARG A 47 20.82 -8.46 -25.58
N SER A 48 21.65 -8.27 -24.54
CA SER A 48 21.90 -9.32 -23.53
C SER A 48 20.78 -9.36 -22.50
N LEU A 49 20.46 -10.55 -21.99
CA LEU A 49 19.53 -10.71 -20.86
C LEU A 49 20.12 -10.19 -19.54
N ASP A 50 21.44 -10.08 -19.44
CA ASP A 50 22.12 -9.53 -18.25
C ASP A 50 21.68 -8.08 -17.98
N GLU A 51 21.20 -7.37 -19.00
CA GLU A 51 20.66 -6.00 -18.84
C GLU A 51 19.40 -5.94 -17.96
N LEU A 52 18.70 -7.07 -17.75
CA LEU A 52 17.56 -7.13 -16.83
C LEU A 52 17.96 -7.06 -15.35
N GLU A 53 19.26 -7.15 -15.01
CA GLU A 53 19.74 -6.90 -13.65
C GLU A 53 19.59 -5.43 -13.26
N ASP A 54 19.52 -4.52 -14.24
CA ASP A 54 19.24 -3.10 -14.00
C ASP A 54 17.71 -2.87 -13.93
N PRO A 55 17.17 -2.45 -12.77
CA PRO A 55 15.75 -2.16 -12.63
C PRO A 55 15.25 -1.11 -13.63
N ASN A 56 16.09 -0.16 -14.04
CA ASN A 56 15.71 0.86 -15.01
C ASN A 56 15.37 0.24 -16.37
N ILE A 57 16.12 -0.78 -16.80
CA ILE A 57 15.85 -1.48 -18.06
C ILE A 57 14.48 -2.14 -18.02
N ILE A 58 14.13 -2.82 -16.91
CA ILE A 58 12.80 -3.43 -16.76
C ILE A 58 11.68 -2.37 -16.87
N MET A 59 11.90 -1.17 -16.33
CA MET A 59 10.90 -0.10 -16.35
C MET A 59 10.74 0.57 -17.72
N THR A 60 11.82 0.68 -18.50
CA THR A 60 11.83 1.46 -19.75
C THR A 60 11.83 0.63 -21.02
N ILE A 61 12.09 -0.68 -20.95
CA ILE A 61 12.18 -1.53 -22.15
C ILE A 61 10.82 -1.70 -22.81
N LEU A 62 9.73 -1.85 -22.06
CA LEU A 62 8.36 -1.93 -22.57
C LEU A 62 7.69 -0.55 -22.58
N ASP A 63 6.55 -0.44 -23.26
CA ASP A 63 5.67 0.73 -23.15
C ASP A 63 5.27 0.97 -21.69
N SER A 64 5.22 2.23 -21.24
CA SER A 64 4.99 2.59 -19.84
C SER A 64 3.66 2.08 -19.28
N ASN A 65 2.58 2.10 -20.07
CA ASN A 65 1.30 1.56 -19.64
C ASN A 65 1.35 0.04 -19.55
N LEU A 66 2.02 -0.64 -20.50
CA LEU A 66 2.21 -2.08 -20.44
C LEU A 66 3.06 -2.49 -19.23
N THR A 67 4.18 -1.80 -18.98
CA THR A 67 5.04 -2.02 -17.80
C THR A 67 4.23 -1.88 -16.52
N LEU A 68 3.50 -0.77 -16.35
CA LEU A 68 2.68 -0.53 -15.16
C LEU A 68 1.63 -1.63 -14.98
N PHE A 69 0.90 -1.99 -16.04
CA PHE A 69 -0.11 -3.05 -15.97
C PHE A 69 0.48 -4.39 -15.50
N LEU A 70 1.58 -4.83 -16.11
CA LEU A 70 2.21 -6.11 -15.77
C LEU A 70 2.83 -6.10 -14.38
N MET A 71 3.35 -4.96 -13.92
CA MET A 71 3.82 -4.79 -12.56
C MET A 71 2.67 -4.93 -11.56
N LEU A 72 1.55 -4.23 -11.80
CA LEU A 72 0.37 -4.28 -10.92
C LEU A 72 -0.34 -5.64 -10.95
N LEU A 73 -0.21 -6.40 -12.03
CA LEU A 73 -0.74 -7.77 -12.15
C LEU A 73 -0.20 -8.70 -11.06
N SER A 74 1.08 -8.54 -10.68
CA SER A 74 1.70 -9.32 -9.60
C SER A 74 0.96 -9.16 -8.27
N PHE A 75 0.56 -7.93 -7.94
CA PHE A 75 -0.19 -7.61 -6.74
C PHE A 75 -1.66 -8.06 -6.83
N ALA A 76 -2.28 -7.98 -8.01
CA ALA A 76 -3.64 -8.49 -8.21
C ALA A 76 -3.72 -10.01 -7.97
N ILE A 77 -2.74 -10.77 -8.46
CA ILE A 77 -2.62 -12.21 -8.19
C ILE A 77 -2.34 -12.46 -6.70
N GLY A 78 -1.45 -11.67 -6.10
CA GLY A 78 -1.20 -11.71 -4.66
C GLY A 78 -2.47 -11.50 -3.81
N LEU A 79 -3.31 -10.52 -4.16
CA LEU A 79 -4.58 -10.24 -3.48
C LEU A 79 -5.55 -11.39 -3.60
N TRP A 80 -5.66 -11.97 -4.80
CA TRP A 80 -6.52 -13.12 -5.03
C TRP A 80 -6.10 -14.32 -4.18
N VAL A 81 -4.80 -14.63 -4.13
CA VAL A 81 -4.27 -15.71 -3.29
C VAL A 81 -4.41 -15.40 -1.80
N LEU A 82 -4.21 -14.15 -1.38
CA LEU A 82 -4.47 -13.71 -0.01
C LEU A 82 -5.91 -13.99 0.40
N TYR A 83 -6.88 -13.65 -0.46
CA TYR A 83 -8.28 -13.95 -0.21
C TYR A 83 -8.52 -15.46 -0.04
N LEU A 84 -7.91 -16.32 -0.86
CA LEU A 84 -8.01 -17.77 -0.73
C LEU A 84 -7.38 -18.28 0.57
N VAL A 85 -6.21 -17.76 0.94
CA VAL A 85 -5.53 -18.10 2.20
C VAL A 85 -6.40 -17.74 3.40
N VAL A 86 -6.93 -16.53 3.46
CA VAL A 86 -7.85 -16.08 4.52
C VAL A 86 -9.09 -16.97 4.57
N LYS A 87 -9.70 -17.26 3.42
CA LYS A 87 -10.93 -18.03 3.33
C LYS A 87 -10.74 -19.50 3.71
N TYR A 88 -9.70 -20.16 3.21
CA TYR A 88 -9.56 -21.62 3.32
C TYR A 88 -8.59 -22.05 4.42
N ILE A 89 -7.50 -21.30 4.66
CA ILE A 89 -6.54 -21.63 5.71
C ILE A 89 -7.02 -21.10 7.08
N HIS A 90 -7.52 -19.87 7.14
CA HIS A 90 -7.98 -19.27 8.41
C HIS A 90 -9.46 -19.50 8.70
N LYS A 91 -10.26 -19.87 7.69
CA LYS A 91 -11.73 -19.94 7.77
C LYS A 91 -12.33 -18.63 8.30
N GLN A 92 -11.70 -17.52 7.96
CA GLN A 92 -12.09 -16.18 8.40
C GLN A 92 -12.87 -15.49 7.27
N PRO A 93 -14.06 -14.94 7.54
CA PRO A 93 -14.74 -14.08 6.58
C PRO A 93 -13.86 -12.88 6.24
N PHE A 94 -13.73 -12.56 4.95
CA PHE A 94 -12.85 -11.47 4.51
C PHE A 94 -13.19 -10.12 5.18
N ARG A 95 -14.49 -9.88 5.46
CA ARG A 95 -14.96 -8.74 6.27
C ARG A 95 -14.22 -8.61 7.60
N ALA A 96 -13.93 -9.71 8.29
CA ALA A 96 -13.25 -9.70 9.58
C ALA A 96 -11.75 -9.38 9.46
N VAL A 97 -11.19 -9.50 8.26
CA VAL A 97 -9.87 -8.95 7.91
C VAL A 97 -10.00 -7.47 7.53
N THR A 98 -11.10 -7.05 6.91
CA THR A 98 -11.36 -5.64 6.59
C THR A 98 -11.64 -4.79 7.83
N THR A 99 -12.51 -5.24 8.75
CA THR A 99 -13.06 -4.38 9.79
C THR A 99 -13.61 -5.13 10.99
N ALA A 100 -13.60 -4.49 12.16
CA ALA A 100 -14.31 -4.97 13.35
C ALA A 100 -15.83 -4.68 13.32
N ARG A 101 -16.28 -3.80 12.42
CA ARG A 101 -17.68 -3.36 12.28
C ARG A 101 -18.57 -4.45 11.66
N PRO A 102 -19.89 -4.48 11.90
CA PRO A 102 -20.81 -5.48 11.32
C PRO A 102 -20.81 -5.54 9.79
N LYS A 103 -20.50 -4.44 9.11
CA LYS A 103 -20.37 -4.32 7.65
C LYS A 103 -19.24 -3.37 7.29
N THR A 104 -18.66 -3.55 6.10
CA THR A 104 -17.70 -2.61 5.53
C THR A 104 -18.35 -1.24 5.34
N ASP A 105 -17.67 -0.19 5.78
CA ASP A 105 -18.13 1.19 5.66
C ASP A 105 -17.42 1.87 4.48
N TRP A 106 -18.04 1.82 3.31
CA TRP A 106 -17.52 2.43 2.09
C TRP A 106 -17.41 3.96 2.18
N GLY A 107 -18.16 4.61 3.08
CA GLY A 107 -18.03 6.04 3.30
C GLY A 107 -16.64 6.42 3.83
N ARG A 108 -16.00 5.52 4.59
CA ARG A 108 -14.61 5.69 5.08
C ARG A 108 -13.59 5.52 3.98
N VAL A 109 -13.81 4.57 3.07
CA VAL A 109 -12.95 4.42 1.88
C VAL A 109 -12.95 5.71 1.08
N TRP A 110 -14.14 6.23 0.73
CA TRP A 110 -14.24 7.46 -0.03
C TRP A 110 -13.75 8.70 0.72
N PHE A 111 -13.88 8.74 2.05
CA PHE A 111 -13.32 9.81 2.86
C PHE A 111 -11.79 9.82 2.83
N GLY A 112 -11.15 8.66 3.07
CA GLY A 112 -9.69 8.53 3.01
C GLY A 112 -9.15 8.87 1.62
N PHE A 113 -9.81 8.35 0.59
CA PHE A 113 -9.49 8.63 -0.81
C PHE A 113 -9.60 10.12 -1.14
N GLY A 114 -10.73 10.75 -0.81
CA GLY A 114 -10.98 12.15 -1.13
C GLY A 114 -10.04 13.09 -0.38
N LEU A 115 -9.71 12.79 0.88
CA LEU A 115 -8.82 13.61 1.69
C LEU A 115 -7.42 13.73 1.05
N ILE A 116 -6.81 12.60 0.68
CA ILE A 116 -5.49 12.64 0.04
C ILE A 116 -5.58 13.18 -1.39
N ALA A 117 -6.56 12.74 -2.18
CA ALA A 117 -6.65 13.13 -3.58
C ALA A 117 -6.80 14.64 -3.74
N VAL A 118 -7.70 15.26 -2.97
CA VAL A 118 -7.89 16.72 -2.98
C VAL A 118 -6.62 17.42 -2.49
N THR A 119 -6.00 16.93 -1.41
CA THR A 119 -4.78 17.56 -0.88
C THR A 119 -3.64 17.51 -1.89
N THR A 120 -3.38 16.34 -2.50
CA THR A 120 -2.32 16.19 -3.50
C THR A 120 -2.58 17.06 -4.73
N VAL A 121 -3.80 17.07 -5.28
CA VAL A 121 -4.13 17.92 -6.43
C VAL A 121 -3.93 19.41 -6.12
N VAL A 122 -4.35 19.87 -4.93
CA VAL A 122 -4.19 21.26 -4.52
C VAL A 122 -2.71 21.61 -4.33
N LEU A 123 -1.95 20.77 -3.62
CA LEU A 123 -0.53 21.03 -3.35
C LEU A 123 0.29 21.00 -4.65
N THR A 124 0.08 20.01 -5.51
CA THR A 124 0.72 19.95 -6.84
C THR A 124 0.33 21.16 -7.69
N GLY A 125 -0.93 21.60 -7.66
CA GLY A 125 -1.35 22.80 -8.38
C GLY A 125 -0.65 24.06 -7.87
N LEU A 126 -0.56 24.25 -6.54
CA LEU A 126 0.15 25.38 -5.95
C LEU A 126 1.64 25.36 -6.30
N ASP A 127 2.27 24.19 -6.27
CA ASP A 127 3.68 24.03 -6.61
C ASP A 127 3.93 24.31 -8.09
N TYR A 128 3.12 23.75 -8.99
CA TYR A 128 3.18 24.02 -10.43
C TYR A 128 3.07 25.52 -10.78
N TYR A 129 2.21 26.27 -10.08
CA TYR A 129 2.10 27.71 -10.30
C TYR A 129 3.23 28.53 -9.66
N SER A 130 3.87 28.00 -8.63
CA SER A 130 4.97 28.67 -7.93
C SER A 130 6.31 28.42 -8.61
N ASN A 131 6.50 27.21 -9.14
CA ASN A 131 7.73 26.71 -9.77
C ASN A 131 7.42 26.07 -11.14
N PRO A 132 6.84 26.81 -12.11
CA PRO A 132 6.42 26.25 -13.39
C PRO A 132 7.58 25.67 -14.23
N GLU A 133 8.81 26.11 -13.99
CA GLU A 133 10.02 25.63 -14.63
C GLU A 133 10.40 24.19 -14.27
N ASP A 134 9.90 23.67 -13.14
CA ASP A 134 10.15 22.31 -12.68
C ASP A 134 9.27 21.28 -13.40
N TYR A 135 8.30 21.73 -14.21
CA TYR A 135 7.29 20.88 -14.81
C TYR A 135 7.20 21.01 -16.34
N VAL A 136 6.99 19.88 -16.99
CA VAL A 136 6.59 19.79 -18.40
C VAL A 136 5.21 19.17 -18.50
N VAL A 137 4.30 19.83 -19.22
CA VAL A 137 3.01 19.22 -19.57
C VAL A 137 3.22 18.25 -20.72
N GLN A 138 3.08 16.95 -20.44
CA GLN A 138 3.32 15.86 -21.41
C GLN A 138 2.03 15.12 -21.81
N PHE A 139 0.86 15.70 -21.51
CA PHE A 139 -0.43 15.07 -21.70
C PHE A 139 -0.68 14.66 -23.17
N ASP A 140 -0.84 13.35 -23.38
CA ASP A 140 -1.37 12.76 -24.60
C ASP A 140 -2.64 11.96 -24.28
N LEU A 141 -3.74 12.30 -24.94
CA LEU A 141 -5.07 11.81 -24.60
C LEU A 141 -5.17 10.27 -24.66
N ILE A 142 -4.64 9.64 -25.71
CA ILE A 142 -4.82 8.18 -25.87
C ILE A 142 -3.98 7.40 -24.84
N PRO A 143 -2.66 7.64 -24.69
CA PRO A 143 -1.87 7.03 -23.62
C PRO A 143 -2.42 7.33 -22.23
N PHE A 144 -2.89 8.55 -21.98
CA PHE A 144 -3.50 8.92 -20.70
C PHE A 144 -4.80 8.18 -20.41
N LEU A 145 -5.68 7.99 -21.39
CA LEU A 145 -6.92 7.22 -21.18
C LEU A 145 -6.63 5.75 -20.86
N ILE A 146 -5.62 5.15 -21.49
CA ILE A 146 -5.16 3.80 -21.16
C ILE A 146 -4.61 3.77 -19.73
N LEU A 147 -3.76 4.74 -19.37
CA LEU A 147 -3.24 4.91 -18.01
C LEU A 147 -4.38 5.06 -17.00
N ALA A 148 -5.40 5.86 -17.28
CA ALA A 148 -6.54 6.09 -16.41
C ALA A 148 -7.32 4.80 -16.14
N VAL A 149 -7.55 3.97 -17.17
CA VAL A 149 -8.20 2.67 -17.00
C VAL A 149 -7.34 1.74 -16.15
N ILE A 150 -6.03 1.67 -16.40
CA ILE A 150 -5.10 0.86 -15.60
C ILE A 150 -5.10 1.36 -14.15
N ALA A 151 -4.98 2.66 -13.92
CA ALA A 151 -4.91 3.25 -12.60
C ALA A 151 -6.21 3.02 -11.81
N ILE A 152 -7.37 3.23 -12.41
CA ILE A 152 -8.68 3.04 -11.75
C ILE A 152 -8.93 1.58 -11.36
N VAL A 153 -8.43 0.61 -12.13
CA VAL A 153 -8.67 -0.81 -11.88
C VAL A 153 -7.55 -1.45 -11.06
N MET A 154 -6.31 -1.30 -11.51
CA MET A 154 -5.17 -2.06 -11.00
C MET A 154 -4.55 -1.43 -9.76
N VAL A 155 -4.53 -0.10 -9.61
CA VAL A 155 -3.97 0.54 -8.40
C VAL A 155 -4.78 0.18 -7.16
N PRO A 156 -6.13 0.23 -7.16
CA PRO A 156 -6.90 -0.24 -6.00
C PRO A 156 -6.68 -1.71 -5.67
N LEU A 157 -6.40 -2.59 -6.66
CA LEU A 157 -6.06 -3.98 -6.40
C LEU A 157 -4.68 -4.10 -5.74
N GLN A 158 -3.69 -3.32 -6.22
CA GLN A 158 -2.35 -3.28 -5.65
C GLN A 158 -2.35 -2.74 -4.23
N THR A 159 -2.95 -1.58 -3.98
CA THR A 159 -2.99 -1.02 -2.62
C THR A 159 -3.83 -1.89 -1.70
N SER A 160 -4.91 -2.51 -2.19
CA SER A 160 -5.67 -3.48 -1.41
C SER A 160 -4.82 -4.68 -1.02
N PHE A 161 -4.04 -5.26 -1.94
CA PHE A 161 -3.11 -6.33 -1.59
C PHE A 161 -2.22 -5.94 -0.41
N GLU A 162 -1.56 -4.78 -0.51
CA GLU A 162 -0.63 -4.33 0.52
C GLU A 162 -1.34 -4.09 1.85
N GLU A 163 -2.46 -3.38 1.86
CA GLU A 163 -3.21 -3.11 3.08
C GLU A 163 -3.74 -4.40 3.71
N TYR A 164 -4.33 -5.31 2.92
CA TYR A 164 -4.80 -6.59 3.43
C TYR A 164 -3.67 -7.49 3.88
N PHE A 165 -2.49 -7.46 3.25
CA PHE A 165 -1.35 -8.27 3.64
C PHE A 165 -0.71 -7.75 4.93
N PHE A 166 -0.35 -6.46 4.97
CA PHE A 166 0.36 -5.89 6.11
C PHE A 166 -0.55 -5.63 7.30
N ARG A 167 -1.67 -4.92 7.09
CA ARG A 167 -2.54 -4.45 8.18
C ARG A 167 -3.71 -5.41 8.44
N GLY A 168 -4.11 -6.18 7.44
CA GLY A 168 -5.07 -7.28 7.60
C GLY A 168 -4.43 -8.54 8.17
N TYR A 169 -3.56 -9.18 7.39
CA TYR A 169 -3.09 -10.54 7.63
C TYR A 169 -1.96 -10.60 8.66
N LEU A 170 -0.84 -9.91 8.38
CA LEU A 170 0.35 -9.93 9.24
C LEU A 170 0.10 -9.24 10.58
N MET A 171 -0.54 -8.07 10.58
CA MET A 171 -0.87 -7.34 11.82
C MET A 171 -1.78 -8.19 12.74
N GLN A 172 -2.76 -8.90 12.19
CA GLN A 172 -3.58 -9.82 12.98
C GLN A 172 -2.76 -10.99 13.52
N GLY A 173 -1.97 -11.67 12.68
CA GLY A 173 -1.17 -12.82 13.09
C GLY A 173 -0.11 -12.49 14.15
N ILE A 174 0.67 -11.42 13.92
CA ILE A 174 1.67 -10.94 14.87
C ILE A 174 0.99 -10.48 16.16
N GLY A 175 -0.13 -9.75 16.08
CA GLY A 175 -0.83 -9.26 17.26
C GLY A 175 -1.44 -10.37 18.11
N VAL A 176 -1.96 -11.44 17.50
CA VAL A 176 -2.42 -12.65 18.22
C VAL A 176 -1.26 -13.34 18.93
N GLY A 177 -0.12 -13.52 18.27
CA GLY A 177 1.07 -14.15 18.88
C GLY A 177 1.70 -13.31 19.99
N ALA A 178 1.84 -12.01 19.77
CA ALA A 178 2.48 -11.08 20.69
C ALA A 178 1.58 -10.59 21.84
N LYS A 179 0.25 -10.76 21.69
CA LYS A 179 -0.79 -10.31 22.63
C LYS A 179 -0.71 -8.82 22.97
N ASN A 180 -0.20 -8.01 22.03
CA ASN A 180 -0.10 -6.56 22.15
C ASN A 180 -0.26 -5.88 20.78
N ARG A 181 -0.60 -4.59 20.78
CA ARG A 181 -0.87 -3.82 19.56
C ARG A 181 0.36 -3.10 18.97
N TRP A 182 1.35 -2.78 19.80
CA TRP A 182 2.50 -1.98 19.36
C TRP A 182 3.46 -2.79 18.48
N LEU A 183 3.69 -4.07 18.81
CA LEU A 183 4.60 -4.91 18.03
C LEU A 183 4.12 -5.15 16.60
N PRO A 184 2.86 -5.57 16.34
CA PRO A 184 2.37 -5.70 14.97
C PRO A 184 2.36 -4.35 14.23
N LEU A 185 2.07 -3.23 14.90
CA LEU A 185 2.16 -1.90 14.31
C LEU A 185 3.59 -1.60 13.82
N VAL A 186 4.60 -1.74 14.69
CA VAL A 186 6.00 -1.45 14.34
C VAL A 186 6.50 -2.40 13.25
N LEU A 187 6.34 -3.72 13.43
CA LEU A 187 6.89 -4.70 12.50
C LEU A 187 6.28 -4.56 11.10
N THR A 188 4.95 -4.43 10.99
CA THR A 188 4.31 -4.31 9.67
C THR A 188 4.67 -2.99 8.99
N SER A 189 4.82 -1.89 9.75
CA SER A 189 5.22 -0.59 9.20
C SER A 189 6.65 -0.58 8.69
N VAL A 190 7.59 -1.17 9.45
CA VAL A 190 9.00 -1.27 9.07
C VAL A 190 9.20 -2.21 7.89
N ILE A 191 8.53 -3.37 7.86
CA ILE A 191 8.62 -4.30 6.72
C ILE A 191 8.04 -3.65 5.48
N PHE A 192 6.86 -3.02 5.57
CA PHE A 192 6.23 -2.30 4.46
C PHE A 192 7.17 -1.24 3.88
N GLY A 193 7.71 -0.36 4.72
CA GLY A 193 8.66 0.67 4.27
C GLY A 193 9.94 0.06 3.71
N GLY A 194 10.48 -0.97 4.35
CA GLY A 194 11.72 -1.64 3.95
C GLY A 194 11.66 -2.31 2.57
N LEU A 195 10.49 -2.74 2.11
CA LEU A 195 10.34 -3.28 0.74
C LEU A 195 10.66 -2.26 -0.36
N HIS A 196 10.61 -0.96 -0.04
CA HIS A 196 10.89 0.12 -0.99
C HIS A 196 12.38 0.51 -1.03
N PHE A 197 13.26 -0.19 -0.30
CA PHE A 197 14.68 0.16 -0.22
C PHE A 197 15.42 0.06 -1.57
N PHE A 198 14.92 -0.78 -2.49
CA PHE A 198 15.50 -0.98 -3.81
C PHE A 198 14.84 -0.12 -4.90
N ASN A 199 13.98 0.83 -4.52
CA ASN A 199 13.35 1.74 -5.44
C ASN A 199 14.39 2.75 -6.01
N PRO A 200 14.27 3.17 -7.28
CA PRO A 200 15.20 4.11 -7.91
C PRO A 200 15.30 5.45 -7.15
N GLU A 201 14.22 5.87 -6.51
CA GLU A 201 14.16 7.06 -5.66
C GLU A 201 15.20 7.02 -4.53
N VAL A 202 15.49 5.86 -3.95
CA VAL A 202 16.49 5.71 -2.89
C VAL A 202 17.90 5.99 -3.43
N GLY A 203 18.19 5.57 -4.66
CA GLY A 203 19.47 5.86 -5.32
C GLY A 203 19.66 7.34 -5.64
N LYS A 204 18.57 8.09 -5.82
CA LYS A 204 18.58 9.50 -6.25
C LYS A 204 18.48 10.48 -5.07
N ILE A 205 17.56 10.22 -4.15
CA ILE A 205 17.29 11.07 -2.96
C ILE A 205 18.12 10.62 -1.76
N GLY A 206 18.61 9.38 -1.77
CA GLY A 206 19.35 8.78 -0.66
C GLY A 206 18.44 8.13 0.39
N ASN A 207 19.05 7.45 1.36
CA ASN A 207 18.35 6.66 2.38
C ASN A 207 17.35 7.44 3.24
N ILE A 208 17.39 8.77 3.23
CA ILE A 208 16.45 9.62 3.95
C ILE A 208 15.00 9.43 3.50
N ILE A 209 14.76 9.07 2.23
CA ILE A 209 13.41 8.74 1.73
C ILE A 209 12.78 7.55 2.46
N MET A 210 13.58 6.70 3.10
CA MET A 210 13.04 5.62 3.94
C MET A 210 12.24 6.15 5.14
N VAL A 211 12.49 7.38 5.59
CA VAL A 211 11.64 8.04 6.59
C VAL A 211 10.22 8.20 6.07
N TYR A 212 10.07 8.60 4.79
CA TYR A 212 8.77 8.68 4.13
C TYR A 212 8.13 7.29 4.01
N TYR A 213 8.81 6.29 3.45
CA TYR A 213 8.22 4.96 3.25
C TYR A 213 7.83 4.26 4.56
N ILE A 214 8.70 4.30 5.58
CA ILE A 214 8.39 3.73 6.91
C ILE A 214 7.32 4.58 7.62
N GLY A 215 7.37 5.91 7.48
CA GLY A 215 6.38 6.84 8.01
C GLY A 215 4.98 6.61 7.46
N THR A 216 4.85 6.38 6.15
CA THR A 216 3.61 5.94 5.50
C THR A 216 3.15 4.60 6.05
N GLY A 217 4.09 3.68 6.27
CA GLY A 217 3.91 2.43 7.01
C GLY A 217 3.12 2.63 8.30
N PHE A 218 3.66 3.48 9.18
CA PHE A 218 3.09 3.83 10.47
C PHE A 218 1.75 4.57 10.35
N PHE A 219 1.65 5.54 9.45
CA PHE A 219 0.43 6.32 9.25
C PHE A 219 -0.76 5.42 8.93
N LEU A 220 -0.62 4.51 7.96
CA LEU A 220 -1.67 3.57 7.57
C LEU A 220 -1.96 2.54 8.68
N GLY A 221 -0.93 2.10 9.40
CA GLY A 221 -1.08 1.20 10.55
C GLY A 221 -1.82 1.84 11.73
N ILE A 222 -1.48 3.06 12.10
CA ILE A 222 -2.16 3.85 13.15
C ILE A 222 -3.61 4.08 12.75
N MET A 223 -3.85 4.51 11.52
CA MET A 223 -5.19 4.70 10.97
C MET A 223 -6.04 3.44 11.11
N THR A 224 -5.49 2.28 10.75
CA THR A 224 -6.18 0.99 10.86
C THR A 224 -6.53 0.64 12.31
N LEU A 225 -5.58 0.77 13.24
CA LEU A 225 -5.79 0.42 14.65
C LEU A 225 -6.75 1.37 15.36
N MET A 226 -6.60 2.67 15.10
CA MET A 226 -7.47 3.69 15.69
C MET A 226 -8.90 3.58 15.17
N ASP A 227 -9.04 3.31 13.87
CA ASP A 227 -10.35 3.16 13.24
C ASP A 227 -11.00 1.81 13.45
N GLU A 228 -10.24 0.83 13.92
CA GLU A 228 -10.67 -0.56 14.08
C GLU A 228 -11.12 -1.20 12.75
N GLY A 229 -10.46 -0.83 11.65
CA GLY A 229 -10.67 -1.35 10.29
C GLY A 229 -9.80 -0.68 9.24
N LEU A 230 -9.66 -1.33 8.08
CA LEU A 230 -8.80 -0.92 6.96
C LEU A 230 -9.43 0.15 6.07
N GLU A 231 -10.72 0.45 6.21
CA GLU A 231 -11.45 1.21 5.18
C GLU A 231 -10.82 2.57 4.88
N LEU A 232 -10.38 3.32 5.90
CA LEU A 232 -9.69 4.60 5.68
C LEU A 232 -8.33 4.41 5.01
N ALA A 233 -7.57 3.38 5.41
CA ALA A 233 -6.24 3.10 4.89
C ALA A 233 -6.30 2.65 3.43
N LEU A 234 -7.26 1.79 3.08
CA LEU A 234 -7.56 1.37 1.70
C LEU A 234 -7.85 2.57 0.81
N GLY A 235 -8.75 3.46 1.27
CA GLY A 235 -9.12 4.67 0.53
C GLY A 235 -7.95 5.61 0.34
N PHE A 236 -7.25 5.92 1.43
CA PHE A 236 -6.08 6.80 1.41
C PHE A 236 -4.99 6.26 0.50
N HIS A 237 -4.60 4.99 0.66
CA HIS A 237 -3.51 4.41 -0.12
C HIS A 237 -3.86 4.37 -1.61
N ALA A 238 -5.08 3.95 -1.96
CA ALA A 238 -5.55 3.98 -3.35
C ALA A 238 -5.56 5.41 -3.92
N GLY A 239 -6.04 6.40 -3.17
CA GLY A 239 -6.06 7.79 -3.60
C GLY A 239 -4.67 8.36 -3.81
N ASN A 240 -3.75 8.10 -2.89
CA ASN A 240 -2.36 8.53 -2.99
C ASN A 240 -1.70 8.03 -4.28
N ASN A 241 -1.75 6.72 -4.50
CA ASN A 241 -1.04 6.11 -5.62
C ASN A 241 -1.73 6.41 -6.96
N MET A 242 -3.06 6.47 -6.98
CA MET A 242 -3.79 6.75 -8.22
C MET A 242 -3.63 8.21 -8.65
N VAL A 243 -3.66 9.17 -7.73
CA VAL A 243 -3.39 10.57 -8.06
C VAL A 243 -1.94 10.76 -8.46
N ALA A 244 -1.00 10.16 -7.73
CA ALA A 244 0.42 10.18 -8.13
C ALA A 244 0.59 9.65 -9.57
N ALA A 245 0.09 8.45 -9.88
CA ALA A 245 0.24 7.85 -11.20
C ALA A 245 -0.39 8.69 -12.34
N LEU A 246 -1.50 9.39 -12.09
CA LEU A 246 -2.21 10.16 -13.12
C LEU A 246 -1.73 11.60 -13.27
N LEU A 247 -1.30 12.23 -12.17
CA LEU A 247 -1.06 13.66 -12.14
C LEU A 247 0.40 14.01 -12.45
N VAL A 248 1.37 13.34 -11.82
CA VAL A 248 2.80 13.69 -11.91
C VAL A 248 3.67 12.43 -12.02
N THR A 249 4.62 12.41 -12.94
CA THR A 249 5.68 11.40 -13.02
C THR A 249 7.05 12.06 -13.02
N ALA A 250 8.11 11.30 -12.74
CA ALA A 250 9.49 11.71 -13.02
C ALA A 250 10.30 10.54 -13.60
N ASP A 251 11.44 10.82 -14.24
CA ASP A 251 12.33 9.78 -14.79
C ASP A 251 13.07 8.99 -13.70
N TRP A 252 13.09 9.52 -12.48
CA TRP A 252 13.76 8.93 -11.33
C TRP A 252 12.81 8.17 -10.38
N THR A 253 11.50 8.10 -10.71
CA THR A 253 10.50 7.36 -9.91
C THR A 253 10.25 5.96 -10.44
N VAL A 254 9.82 5.05 -9.55
CA VAL A 254 9.46 3.67 -9.90
C VAL A 254 8.28 3.60 -10.88
N PHE A 255 7.31 4.50 -10.72
CA PHE A 255 6.23 4.68 -11.67
C PHE A 255 6.64 5.76 -12.65
N GLN A 256 6.91 5.34 -13.89
CA GLN A 256 7.08 6.21 -15.04
C GLN A 256 5.83 6.08 -15.91
N THR A 257 4.93 7.07 -15.85
CA THR A 257 3.59 6.97 -16.44
C THR A 257 3.33 8.05 -17.49
N ASN A 258 2.32 7.82 -18.33
CA ASN A 258 1.77 8.84 -19.23
C ASN A 258 0.87 9.85 -18.48
N SER A 259 1.35 10.37 -17.36
CA SER A 259 0.66 11.34 -16.50
C SER A 259 0.54 12.72 -17.17
N VAL A 260 -0.24 13.62 -16.56
CA VAL A 260 -0.43 14.99 -17.08
C VAL A 260 0.87 15.79 -17.04
N LEU A 261 1.57 15.76 -15.91
CA LEU A 261 2.78 16.51 -15.64
C LEU A 261 3.99 15.58 -15.52
N LYS A 262 5.12 16.03 -16.04
CA LYS A 262 6.43 15.45 -15.78
C LYS A 262 7.25 16.43 -14.97
N ASP A 263 7.65 16.02 -13.78
CA ASP A 263 8.62 16.73 -12.95
C ASP A 263 10.03 16.49 -13.53
N ILE A 264 10.70 17.59 -13.88
CA ILE A 264 12.05 17.63 -14.44
C ILE A 264 13.07 18.27 -13.49
N SER A 265 12.65 18.60 -12.27
CA SER A 265 13.53 19.14 -11.24
C SER A 265 14.57 18.10 -10.78
N GLU A 266 15.68 18.61 -10.24
CA GLU A 266 16.68 17.75 -9.62
C GLU A 266 16.14 17.16 -8.30
N PRO A 267 16.11 15.83 -8.15
CA PRO A 267 15.58 15.21 -6.95
C PRO A 267 16.38 15.64 -5.72
N SER A 268 15.69 16.17 -4.71
CA SER A 268 16.32 16.65 -3.49
C SER A 268 15.74 16.00 -2.23
N ALA A 269 16.61 15.71 -1.27
CA ALA A 269 16.26 15.25 0.07
C ALA A 269 15.78 16.40 0.96
N GLY A 270 14.74 17.09 0.50
CA GLY A 270 14.25 18.32 1.11
C GLY A 270 13.15 18.13 2.15
N ILE A 271 12.46 19.23 2.42
CA ILE A 271 11.27 19.27 3.28
C ILE A 271 10.17 18.33 2.77
N ASP A 272 10.15 18.01 1.48
CA ASP A 272 9.12 17.18 0.83
C ASP A 272 9.16 15.72 1.27
N VAL A 273 10.30 15.24 1.78
CA VAL A 273 10.41 13.88 2.36
C VAL A 273 9.93 13.86 3.83
N ILE A 274 10.20 14.93 4.57
CA ILE A 274 10.02 14.99 6.03
C ILE A 274 8.63 15.53 6.40
N ALA A 275 8.16 16.57 5.71
CA ALA A 275 6.88 17.22 5.98
C ALA A 275 5.67 16.28 5.87
N PRO A 276 5.58 15.35 4.92
CA PRO A 276 4.48 14.39 4.90
C PRO A 276 4.38 13.62 6.21
N VAL A 277 5.49 13.12 6.74
CA VAL A 277 5.52 12.26 7.92
C VAL A 277 5.27 13.03 9.22
N PHE A 278 5.87 14.21 9.38
CA PHE A 278 5.84 14.94 10.65
C PHE A 278 4.82 16.08 10.71
N ILE A 279 4.22 16.45 9.58
CA ILE A 279 3.22 17.53 9.51
C ILE A 279 1.92 17.02 8.90
N ILE A 280 1.93 16.55 7.66
CA ILE A 280 0.71 16.25 6.90
C ILE A 280 -0.01 15.01 7.48
N TYR A 281 0.69 13.92 7.73
CA TYR A 281 0.12 12.68 8.28
C TYR A 281 -0.46 12.88 9.69
N PRO A 282 0.20 13.58 10.64
CA PRO A 282 -0.41 13.97 11.90
C PRO A 282 -1.69 14.79 11.73
N ILE A 283 -1.72 15.74 10.79
CA ILE A 283 -2.93 16.53 10.49
C ILE A 283 -4.06 15.63 9.99
N PHE A 284 -3.77 14.71 9.06
CA PHE A 284 -4.76 13.75 8.56
C PHE A 284 -5.28 12.82 9.66
N LEU A 285 -4.39 12.30 10.52
CA LEU A 285 -4.80 11.52 11.68
C LEU A 285 -5.70 12.34 12.62
N ALA A 286 -5.39 13.62 12.85
CA ALA A 286 -6.22 14.50 13.67
C ALA A 286 -7.60 14.76 13.04
N ILE A 287 -7.66 14.99 11.72
CA ILE A 287 -8.92 15.16 10.97
C ILE A 287 -9.78 13.89 11.08
N MET A 288 -9.19 12.72 10.85
CA MET A 288 -9.88 11.43 10.95
C MET A 288 -10.33 11.15 12.39
N ALA A 289 -9.47 11.43 13.37
CA ALA A 289 -9.79 11.27 14.78
C ALA A 289 -10.97 12.14 15.21
N TRP A 290 -11.01 13.40 14.77
CA TRP A 290 -12.14 14.29 14.99
C TRP A 290 -13.40 13.78 14.28
N ARG A 291 -13.31 13.45 12.99
CA ARG A 291 -14.45 13.05 12.14
C ARG A 291 -15.11 11.75 12.61
N TYR A 292 -14.31 10.79 13.07
CA TYR A 292 -14.74 9.46 13.48
C TYR A 292 -14.67 9.22 14.99
N LYS A 293 -14.42 10.29 15.76
CA LYS A 293 -14.44 10.31 17.23
C LYS A 293 -13.51 9.26 17.83
N TRP A 294 -12.29 9.16 17.31
CA TRP A 294 -11.30 8.25 17.85
C TRP A 294 -10.92 8.64 19.28
N THR A 295 -10.97 7.67 20.17
CA THR A 295 -10.63 7.78 21.59
C THR A 295 -9.74 6.61 22.00
N ASP A 296 -9.18 6.68 23.21
CA ASP A 296 -8.33 5.63 23.79
C ASP A 296 -7.11 5.26 22.92
N TRP A 297 -6.32 6.28 22.54
CA TRP A 297 -5.10 6.07 21.74
C TRP A 297 -4.09 5.14 22.43
N GLY A 298 -3.95 5.27 23.76
CA GLY A 298 -3.10 4.40 24.56
C GLY A 298 -3.50 2.94 24.46
N GLY A 299 -4.78 2.62 24.72
CA GLY A 299 -5.30 1.26 24.59
C GLY A 299 -5.29 0.75 23.15
N LYS A 300 -5.56 1.61 22.17
CA LYS A 300 -5.66 1.22 20.76
C LYS A 300 -4.33 1.04 20.04
N LEU A 301 -3.25 1.66 20.50
CA LEU A 301 -1.91 1.54 19.90
C LEU A 301 -0.96 0.67 20.75
N PHE A 302 -1.06 0.74 22.07
CA PHE A 302 -0.12 0.10 22.99
C PHE A 302 -0.77 -0.94 23.91
N GLY A 303 -2.10 -1.05 23.90
CA GLY A 303 -2.83 -1.96 24.76
C GLY A 303 -2.56 -3.44 24.49
N LYS A 304 -2.91 -4.27 25.49
CA LYS A 304 -2.88 -5.74 25.38
C LYS A 304 -4.03 -6.23 24.50
N ILE A 305 -3.82 -7.39 23.88
CA ILE A 305 -4.84 -8.09 23.10
C ILE A 305 -5.13 -9.40 23.84
N GLN A 306 -6.35 -9.54 24.34
CA GLN A 306 -6.79 -10.74 25.06
C GLN A 306 -7.71 -11.59 24.18
N PRO A 307 -7.61 -12.93 24.27
CA PRO A 307 -8.63 -13.81 23.73
C PRO A 307 -10.00 -13.48 24.34
N PRO A 308 -11.11 -13.70 23.61
CA PRO A 308 -12.43 -13.69 24.22
C PRO A 308 -12.44 -14.62 25.44
N LEU A 309 -13.10 -14.20 26.53
CA LEU A 309 -13.33 -15.10 27.67
C LEU A 309 -14.09 -16.32 27.16
N GLU A 310 -13.58 -17.53 27.44
CA GLU A 310 -14.35 -18.75 27.23
C GLU A 310 -15.62 -18.64 28.08
N THR A 311 -16.78 -18.51 27.43
CA THR A 311 -18.05 -18.76 28.11
C THR A 311 -18.06 -20.24 28.45
N ILE A 312 -17.79 -20.56 29.72
CA ILE A 312 -18.09 -21.88 30.28
C ILE A 312 -19.59 -22.08 30.07
N SER A 313 -19.98 -22.92 29.11
CA SER A 313 -21.36 -23.35 28.99
C SER A 313 -21.68 -24.18 30.23
N GLU A 314 -22.55 -23.70 31.11
CA GLU A 314 -23.11 -24.45 32.24
C GLU A 314 -24.04 -25.61 31.80
N GLU A 315 -23.77 -26.26 30.66
CA GLU A 315 -24.55 -27.41 30.17
C GLU A 315 -23.97 -28.78 30.56
N THR A 316 -22.96 -28.81 31.44
CA THR A 316 -22.54 -30.05 32.11
C THR A 316 -22.32 -29.81 33.60
N LEU A 317 -23.41 -29.69 34.34
CA LEU A 317 -23.51 -30.04 35.76
C LEU A 317 -24.70 -30.97 35.96
#